data_AF-A0A974ZQ33-F1
#
_entry.id   AF-A0A974ZQ33-F1
#
_cell.length_a   1.000
_cell.length_b   1.000
_cell.length_c   1.000
_cell.angle_alpha   90.00
_cell.angle_beta   90.00
_cell.angle_gamma   90.00
#
_symmetry.space_group_name_H-M   'P 1'
#
loop_
_entity.id
_entity.type
_entity.pdbx_description
1 polymer ?
#
loop_
_entity_poly.entity_id
_entity_poly.type
_entity_poly.pdbx_seq_one_letter_code
_entity_poly.pdbx_strand_id
1 'polypeptide(L)'
;MTSPDEEETLHIFVDEAGDPTLFANRRRAIVGTEGCSRFFIMGKLEVDDPAGLDARLNELRERLTTHAYFHGVPSFDPARGKTAVMFHAKDDLPEVRFQVFDLLASVGDQLRFHAVVCDKERVLQDVRRRNETDPDYWYNHNELYDGLMLSLFGKFHRLADAYRVCIARRGQSDRNDALCVAIDHAERDFVKKFGFGRGGSDVWEIRVSTPKNDACLQAVDYFLWAVQRFYEPRVDSKTGASLRDERYLKVLWQQIGEIHDLDFGPTYGSFFNKQCPLTLEERFLEGKRKKNKP
;
A
#
# COMPACT_ATOMS: atom_id res chain seq x y z
N MET A 1 20.04 11.31 -23.54
CA MET A 1 21.46 11.55 -23.22
C MET A 1 21.46 12.37 -21.95
N THR A 2 21.37 11.70 -20.80
CA THR A 2 21.53 12.30 -19.48
C THR A 2 23.02 12.52 -19.22
N SER A 3 23.35 13.68 -18.68
CA SER A 3 24.72 14.05 -18.33
C SER A 3 25.29 13.07 -17.29
N PRO A 4 26.59 12.74 -17.31
CA PRO A 4 27.17 11.71 -16.42
C PRO A 4 27.20 12.06 -14.92
N ASP A 5 26.71 13.25 -14.52
CA ASP A 5 26.92 13.85 -13.19
C ASP A 5 25.62 14.18 -12.42
N GLU A 6 24.44 13.74 -12.88
CA GLU A 6 23.23 13.86 -12.07
C GLU A 6 23.08 12.63 -11.19
N GLU A 7 23.29 12.78 -9.87
CA GLU A 7 23.00 11.75 -8.87
C GLU A 7 21.56 11.26 -9.03
N GLU A 8 21.39 9.97 -9.30
CA GLU A 8 20.06 9.38 -9.43
C GLU A 8 19.41 9.36 -8.04
N THR A 9 18.33 10.12 -7.86
CA THR A 9 17.53 10.12 -6.62
C THR A 9 16.24 9.35 -6.84
N LEU A 10 15.98 8.34 -6.00
CA LEU A 10 14.71 7.63 -5.96
C LEU A 10 13.79 8.23 -4.90
N HIS A 11 12.65 8.76 -5.33
CA HIS A 11 11.62 9.25 -4.42
C HIS A 11 10.60 8.15 -4.11
N ILE A 12 10.43 7.84 -2.82
CA ILE A 12 9.60 6.75 -2.34
C ILE A 12 8.55 7.32 -1.39
N PHE A 13 7.29 6.99 -1.63
CA PHE A 13 6.17 7.36 -0.78
C PHE A 13 5.55 6.11 -0.17
N VAL A 14 5.38 6.08 1.15
CA VAL A 14 4.94 4.89 1.89
C VAL A 14 3.66 5.18 2.66
N ASP A 15 2.69 4.27 2.54
CA ASP A 15 1.44 4.32 3.30
C ASP A 15 0.91 2.90 3.53
N GLU A 16 -0.18 2.78 4.30
CA GLU A 16 -0.80 1.53 4.70
C GLU A 16 -2.31 1.50 4.41
N ALA A 17 -2.86 0.32 4.18
CA ALA A 17 -4.31 0.13 4.09
C ALA A 17 -4.80 -1.02 4.97
N GLY A 18 -5.97 -0.79 5.57
CA GLY A 18 -6.52 -1.65 6.63
C GLY A 18 -6.09 -1.16 8.01
N ASP A 19 -6.34 -1.97 9.03
CA ASP A 19 -5.93 -1.68 10.40
C ASP A 19 -5.27 -2.93 10.98
N PRO A 20 -4.09 -2.83 11.63
CA PRO A 20 -3.39 -4.01 12.14
C PRO A 20 -4.08 -4.65 13.36
N THR A 21 -5.22 -4.12 13.85
CA THR A 21 -5.84 -4.65 15.06
C THR A 21 -6.43 -6.04 14.88
N LEU A 22 -6.00 -6.93 15.79
CA LEU A 22 -6.50 -8.29 15.92
C LEU A 22 -7.51 -8.45 17.06
N PHE A 23 -7.32 -7.70 18.15
CA PHE A 23 -8.10 -7.81 19.39
C PHE A 23 -8.71 -6.47 19.80
N ALA A 24 -10.00 -6.47 20.13
CA ALA A 24 -10.66 -5.37 20.82
C ALA A 24 -10.46 -5.45 22.34
N ASN A 25 -11.16 -4.58 23.06
CA ASN A 25 -11.21 -4.57 24.52
C ASN A 25 -11.42 -5.97 25.11
N ARG A 26 -10.77 -6.23 26.24
CA ARG A 26 -10.78 -7.53 26.94
C ARG A 26 -10.23 -8.69 26.10
N ARG A 27 -9.28 -8.42 25.20
CA ARG A 27 -8.58 -9.42 24.37
C ARG A 27 -9.52 -10.23 23.46
N ARG A 28 -10.68 -9.69 23.10
CA ARG A 28 -11.61 -10.35 22.19
C ARG A 28 -11.11 -10.22 20.76
N ALA A 29 -10.87 -11.32 20.07
CA ALA A 29 -10.51 -11.31 18.66
C ALA A 29 -11.64 -10.69 17.82
N ILE A 30 -11.28 -9.78 16.89
CA ILE A 30 -12.22 -9.07 16.01
C ILE A 30 -11.96 -9.27 14.52
N VAL A 31 -10.91 -10.01 14.15
CA VAL A 31 -10.70 -10.37 12.74
C VAL A 31 -11.89 -11.21 12.27
N GLY A 32 -12.45 -10.85 11.11
CA GLY A 32 -13.65 -11.50 10.55
C GLY A 32 -14.99 -10.93 11.06
N THR A 33 -14.99 -9.98 11.99
CA THR A 33 -16.21 -9.25 12.36
C THR A 33 -16.45 -8.07 11.43
N GLU A 34 -17.72 -7.72 11.21
CA GLU A 34 -18.10 -6.55 10.43
C GLU A 34 -17.36 -5.27 10.89
N GLY A 35 -16.87 -4.50 9.93
CA GLY A 35 -16.11 -3.26 10.19
C GLY A 35 -14.62 -3.46 10.48
N CYS A 36 -14.15 -4.70 10.67
CA CYS A 36 -12.72 -5.01 10.77
C CYS A 36 -12.20 -5.51 9.42
N SER A 37 -11.16 -4.87 8.87
CA SER A 37 -10.51 -5.40 7.65
C SER A 37 -9.96 -6.80 7.95
N ARG A 38 -9.97 -7.69 6.96
CA ARG A 38 -9.27 -8.97 7.04
C ARG A 38 -7.79 -8.80 6.69
N PHE A 39 -7.48 -7.94 5.73
CA PHE A 39 -6.13 -7.72 5.25
C PHE A 39 -5.53 -6.44 5.84
N PHE A 40 -4.21 -6.48 6.03
CA PHE A 40 -3.38 -5.32 6.30
C PHE A 40 -2.30 -5.25 5.22
N ILE A 41 -2.14 -4.08 4.61
CA ILE A 41 -1.34 -3.90 3.40
C ILE A 41 -0.38 -2.75 3.63
N MET A 42 0.90 -2.98 3.37
CA MET A 42 1.93 -1.93 3.32
C MET A 42 2.31 -1.68 1.88
N GLY A 43 2.33 -0.43 1.45
CA GLY A 43 2.60 -0.05 0.07
C GLY A 43 3.69 1.01 -0.01
N LYS A 44 4.51 0.92 -1.05
CA LYS A 44 5.37 2.03 -1.48
C LYS A 44 5.13 2.37 -2.94
N LEU A 45 5.18 3.66 -3.26
CA LEU A 45 5.17 4.18 -4.61
C LEU A 45 6.51 4.86 -4.89
N GLU A 46 7.21 4.39 -5.90
CA GLU A 46 8.34 5.07 -6.50
C GLU A 46 7.80 6.08 -7.52
N VAL A 47 8.27 7.33 -7.44
CA VAL A 47 7.81 8.44 -8.28
C VAL A 47 9.01 9.15 -8.89
N ASP A 48 9.11 9.18 -10.21
CA ASP A 48 10.25 9.80 -10.89
C ASP A 48 10.20 11.35 -10.83
N ASP A 49 9.00 11.93 -10.97
CA ASP A 49 8.77 13.38 -10.88
C ASP A 49 7.69 13.70 -9.83
N PRO A 50 8.05 13.78 -8.52
CA PRO A 50 7.10 14.10 -7.47
C PRO A 50 6.43 15.48 -7.63
N ALA A 51 7.18 16.47 -8.14
CA ALA A 51 6.67 17.83 -8.32
C ALA A 51 5.64 17.88 -9.45
N GLY A 52 5.91 17.21 -10.57
CA GLY A 52 4.96 17.09 -11.68
C GLY A 52 3.71 16.29 -11.31
N LEU A 53 3.85 15.21 -10.53
CA LEU A 53 2.70 14.47 -10.02
C LEU A 53 1.84 15.33 -9.09
N ASP A 54 2.46 16.09 -8.18
CA ASP A 54 1.78 17.02 -7.29
C ASP A 54 0.99 18.09 -8.06
N ALA A 55 1.64 18.72 -9.05
CA ALA A 55 0.98 19.72 -9.91
C ALA A 55 -0.24 19.14 -10.63
N ARG A 56 -0.11 17.94 -11.22
CA ARG A 56 -1.21 17.27 -11.95
C ARG A 56 -2.40 16.92 -11.03
N LEU A 57 -2.13 16.41 -9.83
CA LEU A 57 -3.17 16.09 -8.86
C LEU A 57 -3.87 17.37 -8.36
N ASN A 58 -3.11 18.44 -8.10
CA ASN A 58 -3.68 19.72 -7.70
C ASN A 58 -4.54 20.36 -8.80
N GLU A 59 -4.06 20.36 -10.05
CA GLU A 59 -4.82 20.83 -11.21
C GLU A 59 -6.13 20.04 -11.39
N LEU A 60 -6.06 18.70 -11.24
CA LEU A 60 -7.26 17.86 -11.28
C LEU A 60 -8.25 18.28 -10.17
N ARG A 61 -7.78 18.46 -8.94
CA ARG A 61 -8.63 18.84 -7.80
C ARG A 61 -9.29 20.20 -8.00
N GLU A 62 -8.55 21.19 -8.49
CA GLU A 62 -9.08 22.52 -8.81
C GLU A 62 -10.13 22.47 -9.90
N ARG A 63 -9.87 21.70 -10.97
CA ARG A 63 -10.83 21.46 -12.05
C ARG A 63 -12.12 20.82 -11.55
N LEU A 64 -12.02 19.79 -10.70
CA LEU A 64 -13.20 19.13 -10.14
C LEU A 64 -13.98 20.05 -9.17
N THR A 65 -13.28 20.86 -8.37
CA THR A 65 -13.90 21.78 -7.40
C THR A 65 -14.73 22.86 -8.08
N THR A 66 -14.32 23.32 -9.26
CA THR A 66 -15.04 24.35 -10.03
C THR A 66 -16.10 23.78 -10.98
N HIS A 67 -16.19 22.45 -11.12
CA HIS A 67 -17.05 21.82 -12.11
C HIS A 67 -18.52 21.77 -11.64
N ALA A 68 -19.44 22.25 -12.49
CA ALA A 68 -20.86 22.41 -12.16
C ALA A 68 -21.54 21.10 -11.66
N TYR A 69 -21.11 19.94 -12.16
CA TYR A 69 -21.60 18.64 -11.69
C TYR A 69 -21.43 18.41 -10.19
N PHE A 70 -20.37 18.94 -9.57
CA PHE A 70 -20.08 18.76 -8.15
C PHE A 70 -20.64 19.88 -7.26
N HIS A 71 -21.40 20.82 -7.83
CA HIS A 71 -21.99 21.92 -7.07
C HIS A 71 -22.94 21.39 -5.98
N GLY A 72 -22.71 21.81 -4.74
CA GLY A 72 -23.49 21.38 -3.57
C GLY A 72 -23.15 19.98 -3.05
N VAL A 73 -22.17 19.29 -3.64
CA VAL A 73 -21.72 17.98 -3.15
C VAL A 73 -20.88 18.16 -1.88
N PRO A 74 -21.23 17.52 -0.75
CA PRO A 74 -20.57 17.76 0.53
C PRO A 74 -19.05 17.55 0.55
N SER A 75 -18.49 16.62 -0.21
CA SER A 75 -17.04 16.37 -0.20
C SER A 75 -16.22 17.50 -0.83
N PHE A 76 -16.87 18.36 -1.63
CA PHE A 76 -16.29 19.56 -2.25
C PHE A 76 -16.49 20.84 -1.43
N ASP A 77 -17.11 20.75 -0.25
CA ASP A 77 -17.19 21.86 0.71
C ASP A 77 -15.84 21.99 1.46
N PRO A 78 -15.08 23.09 1.29
CA PRO A 78 -13.79 23.27 1.95
C PRO A 78 -13.88 23.22 3.48
N ALA A 79 -15.02 23.63 4.07
CA ALA A 79 -15.23 23.58 5.51
C ALA A 79 -15.28 22.16 6.07
N ARG A 80 -15.53 21.15 5.21
CA ARG A 80 -15.60 19.74 5.59
C ARG A 80 -14.29 18.98 5.43
N GLY A 81 -13.27 19.59 4.81
CA GLY A 81 -11.90 19.06 4.79
C GLY A 81 -11.71 17.72 4.06
N LYS A 82 -12.55 17.40 3.06
CA LYS A 82 -12.47 16.17 2.25
C LYS A 82 -11.80 16.44 0.89
N THR A 83 -12.37 15.95 -0.22
CA THR A 83 -11.91 16.08 -1.61
C THR A 83 -11.49 17.51 -1.96
N ALA A 84 -12.18 18.53 -1.43
CA ALA A 84 -11.81 19.94 -1.63
C ALA A 84 -10.35 20.26 -1.23
N VAL A 85 -9.83 19.58 -0.21
CA VAL A 85 -8.50 19.81 0.36
C VAL A 85 -7.48 18.80 -0.15
N MET A 86 -7.86 17.53 -0.25
CA MET A 86 -6.99 16.44 -0.73
C MET A 86 -7.84 15.29 -1.25
N PHE A 87 -7.31 14.51 -2.18
CA PHE A 87 -7.90 13.22 -2.55
C PHE A 87 -7.62 12.17 -1.47
N HIS A 88 -8.59 11.29 -1.26
CA HIS A 88 -8.53 10.13 -0.39
C HIS A 88 -9.54 9.10 -0.89
N ALA A 89 -9.06 7.99 -1.46
CA ALA A 89 -9.85 7.08 -2.28
C ALA A 89 -11.08 6.50 -1.56
N LYS A 90 -11.00 6.35 -0.23
CA LYS A 90 -12.12 5.91 0.60
C LYS A 90 -13.26 6.94 0.66
N ASP A 91 -12.93 8.22 0.74
CA ASP A 91 -13.89 9.33 0.90
C ASP A 91 -14.37 9.90 -0.43
N ASP A 92 -13.59 9.75 -1.48
CA ASP A 92 -13.90 10.29 -2.80
C ASP A 92 -15.09 9.58 -3.46
N LEU A 93 -15.84 10.35 -4.25
CA LEU A 93 -16.95 9.86 -5.04
C LEU A 93 -16.45 8.91 -6.14
N PRO A 94 -17.28 7.98 -6.66
CA PRO A 94 -16.90 7.11 -7.77
C PRO A 94 -16.34 7.85 -8.99
N GLU A 95 -16.90 9.00 -9.35
CA GLU A 95 -16.50 9.83 -10.49
C GLU A 95 -15.14 10.50 -10.26
N VAL A 96 -14.89 10.94 -9.02
CA VAL A 96 -13.60 11.49 -8.60
C VAL A 96 -12.54 10.38 -8.61
N ARG A 97 -12.87 9.22 -8.05
CA ARG A 97 -11.99 8.04 -8.11
C ARG A 97 -11.60 7.70 -9.53
N PHE A 98 -12.58 7.65 -10.44
CA PHE A 98 -12.33 7.37 -11.85
C PHE A 98 -11.31 8.36 -12.45
N GLN A 99 -11.51 9.68 -12.25
CA GLN A 99 -10.61 10.70 -12.77
C GLN A 99 -9.19 10.60 -12.19
N VAL A 100 -9.06 10.31 -10.89
CA VAL A 100 -7.73 10.14 -10.26
C VAL A 100 -7.06 8.87 -10.75
N PHE A 101 -7.76 7.74 -10.85
CA PHE A 101 -7.21 6.51 -11.42
C PHE A 101 -6.78 6.69 -12.88
N ASP A 102 -7.56 7.40 -13.69
CA ASP A 102 -7.22 7.72 -15.07
C ASP A 102 -5.96 8.59 -15.15
N LEU A 103 -5.85 9.60 -14.30
CA LEU A 103 -4.65 10.42 -14.18
C LEU A 103 -3.43 9.57 -13.81
N LEU A 104 -3.50 8.79 -12.72
CA LEU A 104 -2.40 7.94 -12.27
C LEU A 104 -1.99 6.91 -13.34
N ALA A 105 -2.97 6.33 -14.05
CA ALA A 105 -2.71 5.43 -15.17
C ALA A 105 -1.97 6.15 -16.31
N SER A 106 -2.33 7.39 -16.62
CA SER A 106 -1.73 8.20 -17.68
C SER A 106 -0.28 8.62 -17.41
N VAL A 107 0.13 8.69 -16.13
CA VAL A 107 1.53 8.98 -15.76
C VAL A 107 2.46 7.82 -16.18
N GLY A 108 1.92 6.61 -16.27
CA GLY A 108 2.63 5.48 -16.88
C GLY A 108 3.82 4.99 -16.05
N ASP A 109 4.93 4.74 -16.71
CA ASP A 109 6.15 4.10 -16.19
C ASP A 109 6.94 4.95 -15.19
N GLN A 110 6.63 6.24 -15.08
CA GLN A 110 7.15 7.14 -14.04
C GLN A 110 6.63 6.82 -12.62
N LEU A 111 5.63 5.92 -12.52
CA LEU A 111 5.12 5.41 -11.26
C LEU A 111 5.38 3.91 -11.17
N ARG A 112 5.93 3.49 -10.03
CA ARG A 112 6.10 2.06 -9.73
C ARG A 112 5.67 1.74 -8.31
N PHE A 113 4.60 0.97 -8.20
CA PHE A 113 4.01 0.59 -6.92
C PHE A 113 4.41 -0.82 -6.51
N HIS A 114 4.77 -0.96 -5.23
CA HIS A 114 5.07 -2.23 -4.59
C HIS A 114 4.22 -2.38 -3.33
N ALA A 115 3.73 -3.59 -3.05
CA ALA A 115 2.98 -3.85 -1.83
C ALA A 115 3.32 -5.19 -1.18
N VAL A 116 3.15 -5.24 0.13
CA VAL A 116 3.13 -6.47 0.93
C VAL A 116 1.75 -6.59 1.57
N VAL A 117 1.11 -7.73 1.36
CA VAL A 117 -0.24 -8.04 1.85
C VAL A 117 -0.14 -9.13 2.91
N CYS A 118 -0.83 -8.92 4.03
CA CYS A 118 -0.94 -9.89 5.12
C CYS A 118 -2.41 -10.18 5.45
N ASP A 119 -2.74 -11.45 5.65
CA ASP A 119 -4.04 -11.94 6.11
C ASP A 119 -4.07 -11.99 7.64
N LYS A 120 -4.83 -11.09 8.28
CA LYS A 120 -4.91 -11.04 9.74
C LYS A 120 -5.53 -12.28 10.37
N GLU A 121 -6.25 -13.10 9.62
CA GLU A 121 -6.71 -14.40 10.15
C GLU A 121 -5.51 -15.33 10.40
N ARG A 122 -4.48 -15.29 9.54
CA ARG A 122 -3.23 -16.05 9.73
C ARG A 122 -2.43 -15.49 10.89
N VAL A 123 -2.26 -14.18 10.96
CA VAL A 123 -1.58 -13.53 12.10
C VAL A 123 -2.26 -13.89 13.42
N LEU A 124 -3.60 -13.86 13.47
CA LEU A 124 -4.36 -14.25 14.66
C LEU A 124 -4.13 -15.72 15.04
N GLN A 125 -4.06 -16.62 14.06
CA GLN A 125 -3.74 -18.04 14.30
C GLN A 125 -2.33 -18.21 14.86
N ASP A 126 -1.36 -17.46 14.34
CA ASP A 126 0.04 -17.52 14.79
C ASP A 126 0.21 -16.97 16.19
N VAL A 127 -0.46 -15.85 16.52
CA VAL A 127 -0.51 -15.31 17.89
C VAL A 127 -1.10 -16.34 18.86
N ARG A 128 -2.20 -17.00 18.49
CA ARG A 128 -2.82 -18.03 19.33
C ARG A 128 -1.88 -19.22 19.55
N ARG A 129 -1.19 -19.68 18.51
CA ARG A 129 -0.20 -20.76 18.61
C ARG A 129 0.97 -20.37 19.51
N ARG A 130 1.48 -19.14 19.39
CA ARG A 130 2.55 -18.64 20.26
C ARG A 130 2.11 -18.61 21.73
N ASN A 131 0.87 -18.20 22.00
CA ASN A 131 0.32 -18.19 23.36
C ASN A 131 0.19 -19.59 23.99
N GLU A 132 0.16 -20.66 23.20
CA GLU A 132 0.19 -22.03 23.73
C GLU A 132 1.56 -22.37 24.35
N THR A 133 2.63 -21.75 23.85
CA THR A 133 4.02 -21.96 24.33
C THR A 133 4.54 -20.85 25.22
N ASP A 134 4.02 -19.64 25.07
CA ASP A 134 4.41 -18.42 25.77
C ASP A 134 3.14 -17.67 26.21
N PRO A 135 2.51 -18.06 27.34
CA PRO A 135 1.23 -17.50 27.78
C PRO A 135 1.29 -16.00 28.14
N ASP A 136 2.49 -15.48 28.39
CA ASP A 136 2.73 -14.08 28.75
C ASP A 136 2.89 -13.19 27.50
N TYR A 137 3.07 -13.78 26.33
CA TYR A 137 3.13 -13.03 25.08
C TYR A 137 1.84 -12.25 24.83
N TRP A 138 2.00 -11.00 24.42
CA TRP A 138 0.92 -10.15 23.96
C TRP A 138 1.23 -9.57 22.60
N TYR A 139 0.26 -9.69 21.68
CA TYR A 139 0.36 -9.13 20.35
C TYR A 139 0.59 -7.62 20.38
N ASN A 140 1.62 -7.18 19.66
CA ASN A 140 1.92 -5.79 19.43
C ASN A 140 1.79 -5.47 17.94
N HIS A 141 0.90 -4.53 17.60
CA HIS A 141 0.67 -4.09 16.22
C HIS A 141 1.92 -3.54 15.53
N ASN A 142 2.90 -3.05 16.29
CA ASN A 142 4.17 -2.59 15.74
C ASN A 142 5.00 -3.76 15.18
N GLU A 143 4.95 -4.95 15.78
CA GLU A 143 5.67 -6.12 15.25
C GLU A 143 5.18 -6.49 13.85
N LEU A 144 3.86 -6.42 13.62
CA LEU A 144 3.28 -6.66 12.30
C LEU A 144 3.71 -5.56 11.32
N TYR A 145 3.65 -4.30 11.73
CA TYR A 145 4.06 -3.17 10.90
C TYR A 145 5.54 -3.26 10.49
N ASP A 146 6.43 -3.49 11.44
CA ASP A 146 7.87 -3.59 11.22
C ASP A 146 8.21 -4.79 10.33
N GLY A 147 7.52 -5.92 10.51
CA GLY A 147 7.67 -7.10 9.65
C GLY A 147 7.25 -6.85 8.20
N LEU A 148 6.17 -6.10 7.97
CA LEU A 148 5.75 -5.71 6.62
C LEU A 148 6.70 -4.68 6.00
N MET A 149 7.19 -3.71 6.77
CA MET A 149 8.21 -2.76 6.32
C MET A 149 9.49 -3.48 5.90
N LEU A 150 9.97 -4.41 6.72
CA LEU A 150 11.16 -5.21 6.39
C LEU A 150 10.94 -6.03 5.12
N SER A 151 9.76 -6.63 4.96
CA SER A 151 9.39 -7.35 3.74
C SER A 151 9.30 -6.43 2.52
N LEU A 152 8.82 -5.20 2.69
CA LEU A 152 8.65 -4.23 1.61
C LEU A 152 9.99 -3.66 1.12
N PHE A 153 10.94 -3.42 2.02
CA PHE A 153 12.24 -2.86 1.67
C PHE A 153 13.32 -3.91 1.43
N GLY A 154 13.22 -5.11 2.01
CA GLY A 154 14.24 -6.18 1.91
C GLY A 154 14.38 -6.86 0.54
N LYS A 155 13.74 -6.31 -0.50
CA LYS A 155 13.70 -6.86 -1.86
C LYS A 155 14.57 -6.07 -2.82
N PHE A 156 14.86 -6.71 -3.96
CA PHE A 156 15.56 -6.08 -5.06
C PHE A 156 14.63 -5.16 -5.85
N HIS A 157 14.69 -3.88 -5.52
CA HIS A 157 14.01 -2.79 -6.23
C HIS A 157 15.05 -1.92 -6.95
N ARG A 158 14.64 -0.78 -7.55
CA ARG A 158 15.54 0.11 -8.27
C ARG A 158 16.70 0.59 -7.38
N LEU A 159 17.90 0.59 -7.93
CA LEU A 159 19.09 1.16 -7.31
C LEU A 159 19.20 2.63 -7.68
N ALA A 160 19.66 3.45 -6.76
CA ALA A 160 19.83 4.89 -6.92
C ALA A 160 21.00 5.35 -6.04
N ASP A 161 21.56 6.52 -6.34
CA ASP A 161 22.63 7.13 -5.55
C ASP A 161 22.09 7.70 -4.23
N ALA A 162 20.83 8.15 -4.23
CA ALA A 162 20.12 8.64 -3.05
C ALA A 162 18.67 8.17 -2.99
N TYR A 163 18.15 8.01 -1.78
CA TYR A 163 16.78 7.57 -1.51
C TYR A 163 16.06 8.61 -0.63
N ARG A 164 15.00 9.22 -1.17
CA ARG A 164 14.15 10.16 -0.43
C ARG A 164 12.82 9.50 -0.09
N VAL A 165 12.65 9.09 1.15
CA VAL A 165 11.47 8.36 1.63
C VAL A 165 10.53 9.29 2.39
N CYS A 166 9.31 9.44 1.91
CA CYS A 166 8.23 10.17 2.57
C CYS A 166 7.18 9.19 3.08
N ILE A 167 6.94 9.17 4.39
CA ILE A 167 6.03 8.21 5.03
C ILE A 167 4.80 8.95 5.52
N ALA A 168 3.62 8.38 5.26
CA ALA A 168 2.36 8.91 5.79
C ALA A 168 2.33 8.86 7.33
N ARG A 169 1.95 9.98 7.95
CA ARG A 169 1.84 10.08 9.41
C ARG A 169 0.73 9.17 9.94
N ARG A 170 1.09 8.27 10.85
CA ARG A 170 0.18 7.37 11.57
C ARG A 170 -0.07 7.85 13.00
N GLY A 171 -1.24 8.43 13.26
CA GLY A 171 -1.62 8.90 14.59
C GLY A 171 -0.81 10.11 15.08
N GLN A 172 -0.54 10.19 16.39
CA GLN A 172 0.10 11.35 17.05
C GLN A 172 1.59 11.13 17.39
N SER A 173 2.16 9.94 17.12
CA SER A 173 3.53 9.61 17.52
C SER A 173 4.52 9.83 16.38
N ASP A 174 5.64 10.51 16.68
CA ASP A 174 6.80 10.60 15.79
C ASP A 174 7.52 9.24 15.76
N ARG A 175 7.19 8.40 14.78
CA ARG A 175 7.74 7.03 14.63
C ARG A 175 9.01 6.96 13.77
N ASN A 176 9.69 8.09 13.59
CA ASN A 176 10.86 8.19 12.72
C ASN A 176 11.92 7.13 13.10
N ASP A 177 12.17 6.92 14.39
CA ASP A 177 13.21 6.01 14.85
C ASP A 177 12.91 4.53 14.53
N ALA A 178 11.67 4.08 14.71
CA ALA A 178 11.29 2.69 14.41
C ALA A 178 11.38 2.39 12.90
N LEU A 179 11.04 3.39 12.08
CA LEU A 179 11.12 3.31 10.62
C LEU A 179 12.56 3.26 10.13
N CYS A 180 13.45 4.11 10.67
CA CYS A 180 14.88 4.04 10.40
C CYS A 180 15.44 2.66 10.76
N VAL A 181 15.08 2.12 11.93
CA VAL A 181 15.51 0.77 12.37
C VAL A 181 15.02 -0.33 11.41
N ALA A 182 13.78 -0.25 10.92
CA ALA A 182 13.24 -1.23 9.99
C ALA A 182 13.94 -1.18 8.62
N ILE A 183 14.24 0.02 8.11
CA ILE A 183 14.98 0.21 6.86
C ILE A 183 16.43 -0.28 7.03
N ASP A 184 17.13 0.11 8.10
CA ASP A 184 18.48 -0.37 8.39
C ASP A 184 18.53 -1.89 8.48
N HIS A 185 17.50 -2.52 9.06
CA HIS A 185 17.41 -3.97 9.12
C HIS A 185 17.19 -4.58 7.73
N ALA A 186 16.28 -4.01 6.94
CA ALA A 186 16.06 -4.42 5.57
C ALA A 186 17.33 -4.30 4.72
N GLU A 187 18.14 -3.27 4.90
CA GLU A 187 19.44 -3.10 4.22
C GLU A 187 20.45 -4.17 4.64
N ARG A 188 20.55 -4.49 5.94
CA ARG A 188 21.42 -5.59 6.40
C ARG A 188 21.03 -6.92 5.77
N ASP A 189 19.74 -7.20 5.66
CA ASP A 189 19.25 -8.43 5.05
C ASP A 189 19.40 -8.43 3.53
N PHE A 190 19.27 -7.28 2.89
CA PHE A 190 19.59 -7.09 1.47
C PHE A 190 21.06 -7.44 1.21
N VAL A 191 22.00 -6.88 1.99
CA VAL A 191 23.44 -7.16 1.84
C VAL A 191 23.74 -8.64 2.03
N LYS A 192 23.16 -9.29 3.04
CA LYS A 192 23.35 -10.73 3.26
C LYS A 192 22.83 -11.56 2.07
N LYS A 193 21.73 -11.14 1.45
CA LYS A 193 21.06 -11.88 0.37
C LYS A 193 21.70 -11.66 -1.00
N PHE A 194 22.12 -10.43 -1.31
CA PHE A 194 22.59 -10.05 -2.64
C PHE A 194 24.10 -9.83 -2.71
N GLY A 195 24.80 -9.78 -1.58
CA GLY A 195 26.26 -9.64 -1.51
C GLY A 195 26.78 -8.21 -1.74
N PHE A 196 25.89 -7.23 -1.86
CA PHE A 196 26.23 -5.81 -1.96
C PHE A 196 25.15 -4.94 -1.29
N GLY A 197 25.48 -3.70 -0.94
CA GLY A 197 24.56 -2.75 -0.29
C GLY A 197 24.10 -1.65 -1.23
N ARG A 198 23.02 -0.96 -0.85
CA ARG A 198 22.47 0.19 -1.59
C ARG A 198 23.02 1.55 -1.10
N GLY A 199 24.20 1.53 -0.49
CA GLY A 199 24.79 2.69 0.21
C GLY A 199 24.69 2.58 1.74
N GLY A 200 25.26 3.56 2.44
CA GLY A 200 25.16 3.70 3.89
C GLY A 200 23.84 4.36 4.33
N SER A 201 23.63 4.53 5.63
CA SER A 201 22.44 5.25 6.13
C SER A 201 22.37 6.72 5.70
N ASP A 202 23.49 7.29 5.26
CA ASP A 202 23.65 8.65 4.77
C ASP A 202 23.00 8.90 3.40
N VAL A 203 22.75 7.85 2.60
CA VAL A 203 22.04 7.99 1.33
C VAL A 203 20.51 7.95 1.48
N TRP A 204 20.01 7.68 2.69
CA TRP A 204 18.58 7.58 3.00
C TRP A 204 18.11 8.83 3.75
N GLU A 205 17.29 9.64 3.09
CA GLU A 205 16.58 10.75 3.71
C GLU A 205 15.14 10.35 4.00
N ILE A 206 14.79 10.18 5.28
CA ILE A 206 13.44 9.78 5.71
C ILE A 206 12.73 10.98 6.33
N ARG A 207 11.53 11.27 5.83
CA ARG A 207 10.63 12.29 6.40
C ARG A 207 9.22 11.75 6.57
N VAL A 208 8.49 12.32 7.53
CA VAL A 208 7.07 12.03 7.75
C VAL A 208 6.24 13.23 7.30
N SER A 209 5.15 12.96 6.59
CA SER A 209 4.21 13.99 6.14
C SER A 209 2.76 13.52 6.18
N THR A 210 1.85 14.34 5.66
CA THR A 210 0.42 14.01 5.53
C THR A 210 -0.01 14.15 4.09
N PRO A 211 -1.05 13.43 3.63
CA PRO A 211 -1.54 13.55 2.24
C PRO A 211 -1.95 14.97 1.85
N LYS A 212 -2.33 15.81 2.83
CA LYS A 212 -2.63 17.23 2.61
C LYS A 212 -1.39 18.04 2.17
N ASN A 213 -0.21 17.69 2.67
CA ASN A 213 1.02 18.43 2.41
C ASN A 213 1.86 17.81 1.27
N ASP A 214 1.61 16.55 0.93
CA ASP A 214 2.32 15.81 -0.11
C ASP A 214 1.34 15.00 -0.96
N ALA A 215 1.02 15.48 -2.16
CA ALA A 215 0.04 14.82 -3.02
C ALA A 215 0.48 13.42 -3.48
N CYS A 216 1.78 13.14 -3.50
CA CYS A 216 2.28 11.79 -3.79
C CYS A 216 1.82 10.75 -2.74
N LEU A 217 1.56 11.15 -1.47
CA LEU A 217 0.94 10.27 -0.49
C LEU A 217 -0.54 9.98 -0.84
N GLN A 218 -1.25 10.92 -1.47
CA GLN A 218 -2.60 10.68 -2.00
C GLN A 218 -2.56 9.65 -3.14
N ALA A 219 -1.52 9.68 -3.98
CA ALA A 219 -1.33 8.67 -5.02
C ALA A 219 -1.15 7.26 -4.42
N VAL A 220 -0.29 7.12 -3.40
CA VAL A 220 -0.06 5.82 -2.73
C VAL A 220 -1.34 5.27 -2.10
N ASP A 221 -2.14 6.13 -1.45
CA ASP A 221 -3.47 5.76 -0.92
C ASP A 221 -4.37 5.17 -2.03
N TYR A 222 -4.38 5.75 -3.22
CA TYR A 222 -5.16 5.24 -4.35
C TYR A 222 -4.69 3.85 -4.83
N PHE A 223 -3.38 3.62 -4.92
CA PHE A 223 -2.83 2.29 -5.25
C PHE A 223 -3.19 1.27 -4.18
N LEU A 224 -2.99 1.60 -2.91
CA LEU A 224 -3.35 0.77 -1.76
C LEU A 224 -4.84 0.46 -1.73
N TRP A 225 -5.69 1.44 -2.00
CA TRP A 225 -7.13 1.27 -2.03
C TRP A 225 -7.53 0.32 -3.16
N ALA A 226 -6.92 0.40 -4.33
CA ALA A 226 -7.16 -0.52 -5.44
C ALA A 226 -6.81 -1.97 -5.04
N VAL A 227 -5.65 -2.19 -4.39
CA VAL A 227 -5.28 -3.51 -3.84
C VAL A 227 -6.27 -3.93 -2.76
N GLN A 228 -6.65 -3.04 -1.84
CA GLN A 228 -7.62 -3.36 -0.80
C GLN A 228 -8.99 -3.73 -1.39
N ARG A 229 -9.46 -3.10 -2.47
CA ARG A 229 -10.72 -3.48 -3.14
C ARG A 229 -10.68 -4.84 -3.81
N PHE A 230 -9.49 -5.26 -4.27
CA PHE A 230 -9.27 -6.62 -4.74
C PHE A 230 -9.36 -7.62 -3.58
N TYR A 231 -8.69 -7.33 -2.46
CA TYR A 231 -8.56 -8.24 -1.31
C TYR A 231 -9.73 -8.23 -0.31
N GLU A 232 -10.51 -7.17 -0.23
CA GLU A 232 -11.65 -7.05 0.69
C GLU A 232 -12.99 -7.16 -0.05
N PRO A 233 -13.80 -8.20 0.23
CA PRO A 233 -15.07 -8.36 -0.43
C PRO A 233 -16.07 -7.32 0.09
N ARG A 234 -17.00 -6.93 -0.77
CA ARG A 234 -18.17 -6.13 -0.41
C ARG A 234 -19.42 -6.96 -0.60
N VAL A 235 -20.35 -6.85 0.33
CA VAL A 235 -21.67 -7.45 0.16
C VAL A 235 -22.51 -6.52 -0.70
N ASP A 236 -22.98 -7.03 -1.84
CA ASP A 236 -23.93 -6.32 -2.67
C ASP A 236 -25.27 -6.22 -1.91
N SER A 237 -25.75 -4.99 -1.71
CA SER A 237 -26.93 -4.73 -0.89
C SER A 237 -28.24 -5.26 -1.47
N LYS A 238 -28.28 -5.57 -2.77
CA LYS A 238 -29.48 -6.06 -3.46
C LYS A 238 -29.51 -7.57 -3.55
N THR A 239 -28.37 -8.19 -3.81
CA THR A 239 -28.23 -9.63 -4.10
C THR A 239 -27.65 -10.41 -2.93
N GLY A 240 -27.02 -9.74 -1.96
CA GLY A 240 -26.28 -10.37 -0.87
C GLY A 240 -24.96 -11.02 -1.32
N ALA A 241 -24.59 -10.88 -2.60
CA ALA A 241 -23.38 -11.49 -3.14
C ALA A 241 -22.12 -10.82 -2.58
N SER A 242 -21.15 -11.62 -2.18
CA SER A 242 -19.81 -11.15 -1.81
C SER A 242 -18.98 -10.90 -3.07
N LEU A 243 -18.75 -9.64 -3.41
CA LEU A 243 -18.07 -9.21 -4.63
C LEU A 243 -16.72 -8.55 -4.32
N ARG A 244 -15.73 -8.83 -5.17
CA ARG A 244 -14.40 -8.19 -5.15
C ARG A 244 -14.28 -7.29 -6.37
N ASP A 245 -13.69 -6.11 -6.22
CA ASP A 245 -13.57 -5.15 -7.32
C ASP A 245 -12.13 -5.04 -7.79
N GLU A 246 -11.79 -5.80 -8.83
CA GLU A 246 -10.47 -5.80 -9.45
C GLU A 246 -10.28 -4.68 -10.49
N ARG A 247 -11.33 -3.92 -10.85
CA ARG A 247 -11.28 -2.96 -11.96
C ARG A 247 -10.25 -1.86 -11.73
N TYR A 248 -10.17 -1.37 -10.50
CA TYR A 248 -9.21 -0.33 -10.11
C TYR A 248 -7.76 -0.82 -10.20
N LEU A 249 -7.51 -2.04 -9.72
CA LEU A 249 -6.18 -2.64 -9.78
C LEU A 249 -5.77 -2.95 -11.23
N LYS A 250 -6.72 -3.37 -12.08
CA LYS A 250 -6.49 -3.59 -13.51
C LYS A 250 -6.03 -2.33 -14.24
N VAL A 251 -6.62 -1.18 -13.93
CA VAL A 251 -6.23 0.11 -14.53
C VAL A 251 -4.78 0.48 -14.20
N LEU A 252 -4.35 0.21 -12.96
CA LEU A 252 -3.00 0.53 -12.48
C LEU A 252 -1.98 -0.59 -12.69
N TRP A 253 -2.36 -1.71 -13.32
CA TRP A 253 -1.52 -2.91 -13.35
C TRP A 253 -0.15 -2.68 -14.02
N GLN A 254 -0.07 -1.77 -14.99
CA GLN A 254 1.19 -1.46 -15.67
C GLN A 254 2.22 -0.78 -14.77
N GLN A 255 1.75 -0.11 -13.73
CA GLN A 255 2.54 0.54 -12.69
C GLN A 255 2.84 -0.39 -11.50
N ILE A 256 2.23 -1.58 -11.43
CA ILE A 256 2.54 -2.54 -10.36
C ILE A 256 3.89 -3.18 -10.65
N GLY A 257 4.88 -2.87 -9.82
CA GLY A 257 6.17 -3.53 -9.81
C GLY A 257 6.06 -4.93 -9.22
N GLU A 258 5.54 -5.03 -7.99
CA GLU A 258 5.33 -6.31 -7.31
C GLU A 258 4.29 -6.20 -6.18
N ILE A 259 3.41 -7.20 -6.07
CA ILE A 259 2.58 -7.44 -4.88
C ILE A 259 3.02 -8.76 -4.26
N HIS A 260 3.36 -8.75 -2.98
CA HIS A 260 3.75 -9.95 -2.24
C HIS A 260 2.71 -10.28 -1.19
N ASP A 261 2.03 -11.39 -1.41
CA ASP A 261 1.04 -11.93 -0.49
C ASP A 261 1.73 -12.94 0.43
N LEU A 262 1.99 -12.52 1.67
CA LEU A 262 2.74 -13.31 2.66
C LEU A 262 2.02 -14.63 3.00
N ASP A 263 0.69 -14.62 2.93
CA ASP A 263 -0.19 -15.64 3.49
C ASP A 263 -0.87 -16.50 2.42
N PHE A 264 -0.31 -16.48 1.20
CA PHE A 264 -0.80 -17.26 0.06
C PHE A 264 0.30 -18.05 -0.63
N GLY A 265 0.04 -19.33 -0.89
CA GLY A 265 0.95 -20.20 -1.64
C GLY A 265 2.06 -20.83 -0.78
N PRO A 266 3.33 -20.81 -1.22
CA PRO A 266 4.47 -21.35 -0.46
C PRO A 266 4.67 -20.70 0.93
N THR A 267 5.57 -21.25 1.73
CA THR A 267 5.88 -20.75 3.10
C THR A 267 6.42 -19.32 3.14
N TYR A 268 7.00 -18.83 2.03
CA TYR A 268 7.48 -17.46 1.89
C TYR A 268 6.46 -16.53 1.22
N GLY A 269 5.23 -16.99 1.00
CA GLY A 269 4.20 -16.27 0.28
C GLY A 269 4.33 -16.37 -1.24
N SER A 270 3.49 -15.63 -1.95
CA SER A 270 3.46 -15.56 -3.42
C SER A 270 3.71 -14.15 -3.92
N PHE A 271 4.39 -14.06 -5.06
CA PHE A 271 4.72 -12.80 -5.71
C PHE A 271 3.91 -12.64 -6.99
N PHE A 272 3.32 -11.46 -7.16
CA PHE A 272 2.56 -11.09 -8.33
C PHE A 272 3.19 -9.86 -9.00
N ASN A 273 3.36 -9.93 -10.31
CA ASN A 273 4.02 -8.91 -11.12
C ASN A 273 3.55 -9.04 -12.58
N LYS A 274 4.21 -8.35 -13.52
CA LYS A 274 3.83 -8.41 -14.94
C LYS A 274 3.86 -9.84 -15.52
N GLN A 275 4.76 -10.70 -15.05
CA GLN A 275 4.90 -12.08 -15.51
C GLN A 275 3.93 -13.04 -14.83
N CYS A 276 3.58 -12.77 -13.56
CA CYS A 276 2.60 -13.54 -12.80
C CYS A 276 1.50 -12.60 -12.29
N PRO A 277 0.45 -12.32 -13.08
CA PRO A 277 -0.56 -11.36 -12.70
C PRO A 277 -1.36 -11.80 -11.47
N LEU A 278 -1.87 -10.85 -10.68
CA LEU A 278 -2.79 -11.13 -9.59
C LEU A 278 -4.22 -11.16 -10.12
N THR A 279 -4.84 -12.33 -10.17
CA THR A 279 -6.23 -12.50 -10.63
C THR A 279 -7.14 -13.05 -9.54
N LEU A 280 -8.44 -12.71 -9.60
CA LEU A 280 -9.43 -13.25 -8.66
C LEU A 280 -9.52 -14.78 -8.75
N GLU A 281 -9.35 -15.34 -9.95
CA GLU A 281 -9.37 -16.79 -10.17
C GLU A 281 -8.23 -17.47 -9.42
N GLU A 282 -6.99 -16.99 -9.60
CA GLU A 282 -5.83 -17.59 -8.96
C GLU A 282 -5.84 -17.44 -7.44
N ARG A 283 -6.31 -16.29 -6.93
CA ARG A 283 -6.20 -15.98 -5.50
C ARG A 283 -7.38 -16.48 -4.65
N PHE A 284 -8.60 -16.52 -5.21
CA PHE A 284 -9.83 -16.75 -4.44
C PHE A 284 -10.76 -17.82 -5.01
N LEU A 285 -10.66 -18.20 -6.28
CA LEU A 285 -11.52 -19.24 -6.85
C LEU A 285 -10.78 -20.58 -6.87
N GLU A 286 -11.01 -21.40 -5.84
CA GLU A 286 -10.59 -22.80 -5.87
C GLU A 286 -11.34 -23.54 -6.99
N GLY A 287 -10.65 -23.94 -8.06
CA GLY A 287 -11.32 -24.71 -9.12
C GLY A 287 -10.52 -25.24 -10.30
N LYS A 288 -9.29 -24.77 -10.57
CA LYS A 288 -8.48 -25.29 -11.71
C LYS A 288 -6.97 -25.28 -11.46
N ARG A 289 -6.51 -25.82 -10.33
CA ARG A 289 -5.15 -26.37 -10.34
C ARG A 289 -5.16 -27.59 -11.27
N LYS A 290 -4.62 -27.39 -12.47
CA LYS A 290 -4.45 -28.39 -13.52
C LYS A 290 -3.99 -29.70 -12.88
N LYS A 291 -4.76 -30.77 -13.13
CA LYS A 291 -4.23 -32.13 -13.09
C LYS A 291 -3.04 -32.14 -14.06
N ASN A 292 -1.82 -32.04 -13.54
CA ASN A 292 -0.66 -32.41 -14.32
C ASN A 292 -0.83 -33.91 -14.60
N LYS A 293 -1.01 -34.23 -15.89
CA LYS A 293 -0.97 -35.60 -16.39
C LYS A 293 0.42 -36.20 -16.11
N PRO A 294 0.49 -37.52 -15.89
CA PRO A 294 1.71 -38.23 -15.53
C PRO A 294 2.80 -38.12 -16.60
#